data_AF-A0AAP2GNH5-F1
#
_entry.id   AF-A0AAP2GNH5-F1
#
_cell.length_a   1.000
_cell.length_b   1.000
_cell.length_c   1.000
_cell.angle_alpha   90.00
_cell.angle_beta   90.00
_cell.angle_gamma   90.00
#
_symmetry.space_group_name_H-M   'P 1'
#
loop_
_entity.id
_entity.type
_entity.pdbx_description
1 polymer ?
#
loop_
_entity_poly.entity_id
_entity_poly.type
_entity_poly.pdbx_seq_one_letter_code
_entity_poly.pdbx_strand_id
1 'polypeptide(L)'
;MSRALRVKWLVCLVAGMMGWSVSVAQTKLQQKLPEKTRILFLFDGSGSMLEPWGRNQTKMSIARNILTKVVDSLKQNDKLELALRVYGHQFMKEVNNCKDTKLEVPFKPRNHAQIMAKIDEIKPKGVTPITYSLEQAAKDFPGNSVGYRNIVILITDGIESCGGDVCATSRALQKSGIFLKPYIIGLGLRAEKTLDCAGRYISAETPQEFYRELNKAIESTFARTTVSVELLDAKRQPTETNVNVSFVNTLTGLGLYDFVHYRDAQGRPDSVQVDPVVDYDLIVYTLPPTIKRNVTLENGKHNIVRIDVPQGNLVIQQEGRTDSNLEAIVRQKGKTEVLNVQRSTENIRYLAGAYEVETLTLPRRKFSVDIQGGKIQNVYLPAPGILNLNTIATGFGSLYEILADGTQEWVCDLDNRRPRFPLTLLPGKYKIVFRVKNAGGSKFTGSRTLTLKAGETATVNVFN
;
A
#
# COMPACT_ATOMS: atom_id res chain seq x y z
N MET A 1 -96.04 6.40 15.57
CA MET A 1 -95.06 5.94 16.59
C MET A 1 -93.66 6.19 16.06
N SER A 2 -92.97 7.12 16.72
CA SER A 2 -91.52 7.33 16.79
C SER A 2 -90.65 6.10 16.53
N ARG A 3 -89.58 6.24 15.72
CA ARG A 3 -88.20 6.19 16.24
C ARG A 3 -87.14 6.56 15.20
N ALA A 4 -86.23 7.42 15.65
CA ALA A 4 -85.09 7.97 14.94
C ALA A 4 -83.82 7.09 15.06
N LEU A 5 -82.95 7.26 14.05
CA LEU A 5 -81.48 7.16 14.00
C LEU A 5 -80.71 6.50 15.17
N ARG A 6 -79.82 5.57 14.81
CA ARG A 6 -78.43 5.57 15.35
C ARG A 6 -77.41 5.23 14.26
N VAL A 7 -76.59 6.24 13.98
CA VAL A 7 -75.33 6.23 13.22
C VAL A 7 -74.32 5.33 13.91
N LYS A 8 -73.65 4.44 13.17
CA LYS A 8 -72.41 3.77 13.61
C LYS A 8 -71.24 4.30 12.79
N TRP A 9 -70.28 4.89 13.51
CA TRP A 9 -69.02 5.41 13.01
C TRP A 9 -68.15 4.29 12.46
N LEU A 10 -67.64 4.46 11.24
CA LEU A 10 -66.58 3.66 10.65
C LEU A 10 -65.24 4.25 11.11
N VAL A 11 -64.52 3.57 11.99
CA VAL A 11 -63.15 3.93 12.36
C VAL A 11 -62.22 3.35 11.30
N CYS A 12 -61.69 4.19 10.41
CA CYS A 12 -60.60 3.84 9.52
C CYS A 12 -59.31 3.63 10.33
N LEU A 13 -58.90 2.37 10.49
CA LEU A 13 -57.57 1.99 10.98
C LEU A 13 -56.54 2.33 9.89
N VAL A 14 -55.86 3.46 10.03
CA VAL A 14 -54.65 3.77 9.27
C VAL A 14 -53.55 2.84 9.79
N ALA A 15 -53.34 1.73 9.10
CA ALA A 15 -52.17 0.88 9.32
C ALA A 15 -50.93 1.68 8.92
N GLY A 16 -50.25 2.24 9.91
CA GLY A 16 -48.95 2.89 9.73
C GLY A 16 -47.97 1.89 9.14
N MET A 17 -47.48 2.19 7.93
CA MET A 17 -46.29 1.55 7.37
C MET A 17 -45.09 1.96 8.25
N MET A 18 -44.89 1.23 9.34
CA MET A 18 -43.63 1.23 10.08
C MET A 18 -42.58 0.64 9.13
N GLY A 19 -41.80 1.52 8.50
CA GLY A 19 -40.66 1.13 7.69
C GLY A 19 -39.71 0.30 8.55
N TRP A 20 -39.64 -1.00 8.27
CA TRP A 20 -38.61 -1.86 8.83
C TRP A 20 -37.30 -1.46 8.17
N SER A 21 -36.54 -0.61 8.85
CA SER A 21 -35.14 -0.37 8.55
C SER A 21 -34.42 -1.70 8.70
N VAL A 22 -34.18 -2.39 7.58
CA VAL A 22 -33.31 -3.56 7.55
C VAL A 22 -31.90 -3.04 7.81
N SER A 23 -31.47 -3.11 9.06
CA SER A 23 -30.06 -2.96 9.42
C SER A 23 -29.32 -4.14 8.80
N VAL A 24 -28.77 -3.93 7.59
CA VAL A 24 -27.82 -4.86 7.00
C VAL A 24 -26.61 -4.84 7.92
N ALA A 25 -26.50 -5.87 8.77
CA ALA A 25 -25.28 -6.11 9.51
C ALA A 25 -24.16 -6.30 8.49
N GLN A 26 -23.31 -5.30 8.31
CA GLN A 26 -22.09 -5.44 7.53
C GLN A 26 -21.27 -6.55 8.18
N THR A 27 -21.23 -7.71 7.54
CA THR A 27 -20.33 -8.79 7.89
C THR A 27 -18.92 -8.21 7.86
N LYS A 28 -18.24 -8.18 9.02
CA LYS A 28 -16.86 -7.72 9.11
C LYS A 28 -15.97 -8.64 8.28
N LEU A 29 -15.74 -8.27 7.02
CA LEU A 29 -14.71 -8.85 6.17
C LEU A 29 -13.36 -8.24 6.56
N GLN A 30 -12.96 -8.47 7.81
CA GLN A 30 -11.64 -8.13 8.29
C GLN A 30 -10.72 -9.30 7.91
N GLN A 31 -9.67 -9.05 7.13
CA GLN A 31 -8.64 -10.05 6.84
C GLN A 31 -8.15 -10.66 8.16
N LYS A 32 -8.34 -11.98 8.30
CA LYS A 32 -8.09 -12.69 9.55
C LYS A 32 -6.58 -12.83 9.76
N LEU A 33 -6.13 -12.45 10.94
CA LEU A 33 -4.80 -12.81 11.42
C LEU A 33 -4.64 -14.33 11.47
N PRO A 34 -3.40 -14.84 11.38
CA PRO A 34 -3.15 -16.26 11.56
C PRO A 34 -3.78 -16.78 12.86
N GLU A 35 -4.54 -17.87 12.77
CA GLU A 35 -5.25 -18.48 13.90
C GLU A 35 -4.28 -19.29 14.78
N LYS A 36 -3.19 -19.81 14.19
CA LYS A 36 -2.14 -20.60 14.86
C LYS A 36 -0.74 -20.18 14.43
N THR A 37 0.26 -20.50 15.25
CA THR A 37 1.68 -20.25 14.96
C THR A 37 2.49 -21.54 15.04
N ARG A 38 3.33 -21.78 14.04
CA ARG A 38 4.31 -22.85 13.98
C ARG A 38 5.69 -22.28 14.27
N ILE A 39 6.36 -22.83 15.27
CA ILE A 39 7.73 -22.44 15.62
C ILE A 39 8.66 -23.63 15.41
N LEU A 40 9.62 -23.49 14.51
CA LEU A 40 10.73 -24.41 14.36
C LEU A 40 11.95 -23.83 15.07
N PHE A 41 12.38 -24.47 16.15
CA PHE A 41 13.65 -24.15 16.78
C PHE A 41 14.78 -24.75 15.95
N LEU A 42 15.62 -23.88 15.40
CA LEU A 42 16.81 -24.26 14.67
C LEU A 42 18.01 -24.10 15.61
N PHE A 43 18.43 -25.21 16.21
CA PHE A 43 19.35 -25.23 17.34
C PHE A 43 20.76 -25.61 16.93
N ASP A 44 21.73 -24.79 17.34
CA ASP A 44 23.15 -25.01 17.11
C ASP A 44 23.71 -26.10 18.03
N GLY A 45 24.13 -27.21 17.41
CA GLY A 45 24.86 -28.30 18.03
C GLY A 45 26.29 -28.40 17.51
N SER A 46 26.87 -27.34 16.97
CA SER A 46 28.25 -27.33 16.50
C SER A 46 29.26 -27.28 17.65
N GLY A 47 30.52 -27.62 17.37
CA GLY A 47 31.57 -27.72 18.38
C GLY A 47 31.85 -26.40 19.13
N SER A 48 31.57 -25.23 18.54
CA SER A 48 31.73 -23.92 19.20
C SER A 48 30.86 -23.77 20.44
N MET A 49 29.72 -24.45 20.48
CA MET A 49 28.81 -24.44 21.63
C MET A 49 29.39 -25.10 22.90
N LEU A 50 30.55 -25.75 22.82
CA LEU A 50 31.31 -26.22 23.98
C LEU A 50 32.11 -25.11 24.67
N GLU A 51 32.25 -23.94 24.03
CA GLU A 51 32.98 -22.82 24.62
C GLU A 51 32.32 -22.35 25.93
N PRO A 52 33.13 -21.89 26.91
CA PRO A 52 32.61 -21.32 28.15
C PRO A 52 31.80 -20.06 27.89
N TRP A 53 30.69 -19.89 28.63
CA TRP A 53 29.92 -18.66 28.67
C TRP A 53 29.41 -18.43 30.10
N GLY A 54 29.78 -17.32 30.72
CA GLY A 54 29.53 -17.08 32.14
C GLY A 54 30.45 -17.91 33.07
N ARG A 55 30.05 -18.07 34.34
CA ARG A 55 30.86 -18.74 35.37
C ARG A 55 30.59 -20.24 35.38
N ASN A 56 31.57 -21.02 34.90
CA ASN A 56 31.58 -22.50 34.95
C ASN A 56 30.44 -23.20 34.17
N GLN A 57 30.00 -22.59 33.06
CA GLN A 57 28.97 -23.15 32.18
C GLN A 57 29.41 -23.05 30.72
N THR A 58 28.99 -24.00 29.87
CA THR A 58 29.19 -23.92 28.41
C THR A 58 27.99 -23.25 27.75
N LYS A 59 28.19 -22.65 26.57
CA LYS A 59 27.11 -22.09 25.75
C LYS A 59 25.97 -23.10 25.53
N MET A 60 26.31 -24.36 25.21
CA MET A 60 25.35 -25.47 25.08
C MET A 60 24.54 -25.70 26.37
N SER A 61 25.19 -25.74 27.53
CA SER A 61 24.49 -25.99 28.81
C SER A 61 23.46 -24.91 29.11
N ILE A 62 23.79 -23.65 28.79
CA ILE A 62 22.91 -22.51 29.00
C ILE A 62 21.78 -22.52 27.96
N ALA A 63 22.11 -22.68 26.68
CA ALA A 63 21.14 -22.72 25.59
C ALA A 63 20.09 -23.81 25.80
N ARG A 64 20.52 -24.99 26.27
CA ARG A 64 19.64 -26.10 26.66
C ARG A 64 18.70 -25.73 27.80
N ASN A 65 19.23 -25.23 28.91
CA ASN A 65 18.41 -24.85 30.07
C ASN A 65 17.35 -23.82 29.66
N ILE A 66 17.73 -22.83 28.86
CA ILE A 66 16.82 -21.77 28.42
C ILE A 66 15.79 -22.31 27.43
N LEU A 67 16.21 -23.06 26.43
CA LEU A 67 15.29 -23.63 25.45
C LEU A 67 14.31 -24.61 26.11
N THR A 68 14.76 -25.44 27.05
CA THR A 68 13.90 -26.32 27.85
C THR A 68 12.84 -25.52 28.62
N LYS A 69 13.24 -24.43 29.30
CA LYS A 69 12.28 -23.55 30.01
C LYS A 69 11.29 -22.87 29.08
N VAL A 70 11.74 -22.42 27.91
CA VAL A 70 10.88 -21.80 26.90
C VAL A 70 9.89 -22.80 26.31
N VAL A 71 10.34 -24.01 25.98
CA VAL A 71 9.45 -25.06 25.50
C VAL A 71 8.45 -25.47 26.58
N ASP A 72 8.87 -25.48 27.84
CA ASP A 72 7.97 -25.75 28.97
C ASP A 72 6.90 -24.66 29.14
N SER A 73 7.29 -23.37 29.06
CA SER A 73 6.34 -22.25 29.20
C SER A 73 5.29 -22.21 28.08
N LEU A 74 5.64 -22.70 26.89
CA LEU A 74 4.75 -22.74 25.73
C LEU A 74 3.69 -23.86 25.79
N LYS A 75 3.81 -24.83 26.71
CA LYS A 75 2.89 -25.99 26.81
C LYS A 75 1.42 -25.62 26.96
N GLN A 76 1.14 -24.48 27.58
CA GLN A 76 -0.22 -24.02 27.89
C GLN A 76 -0.91 -23.34 26.69
N ASN A 77 -0.19 -23.11 25.59
CA ASN A 77 -0.73 -22.40 24.43
C ASN A 77 -1.15 -23.40 23.33
N ASP A 78 -2.47 -23.58 23.18
CA ASP A 78 -3.09 -24.46 22.19
C ASP A 78 -3.02 -23.95 20.74
N LYS A 79 -2.59 -22.70 20.55
CA LYS A 79 -2.36 -22.09 19.24
C LYS A 79 -0.98 -22.38 18.67
N LEU A 80 -0.15 -23.19 19.35
CA LEU A 80 1.23 -23.47 18.96
C LEU A 80 1.45 -24.90 18.50
N GLU A 81 2.27 -25.01 17.45
CA GLU A 81 2.89 -26.24 17.02
C GLU A 81 4.40 -26.01 16.99
N LEU A 82 5.16 -26.89 17.65
CA LEU A 82 6.61 -26.75 17.80
C LEU A 82 7.34 -27.85 17.03
N ALA A 83 8.53 -27.55 16.54
CA ALA A 83 9.47 -28.50 15.97
C ALA A 83 10.90 -28.17 16.40
N LEU A 84 11.80 -29.16 16.34
CA LEU A 84 13.21 -29.02 16.65
C LEU A 84 14.05 -29.59 15.51
N ARG A 85 14.83 -28.72 14.85
CA ARG A 85 15.92 -29.10 13.96
C ARG A 85 17.23 -28.71 14.60
N VAL A 86 18.22 -29.58 14.48
CA VAL A 86 19.55 -29.38 15.05
C VAL A 86 20.57 -29.51 13.94
N TYR A 87 21.62 -28.69 13.98
CA TYR A 87 22.73 -28.77 13.03
C TYR A 87 24.08 -28.90 13.74
N GLY A 88 25.05 -29.47 13.03
CA GLY A 88 26.41 -29.66 13.54
C GLY A 88 26.55 -30.70 14.65
N HIS A 89 25.50 -31.46 15.02
CA HIS A 89 25.55 -32.40 16.15
C HIS A 89 25.80 -33.85 15.74
N GLN A 90 25.72 -34.20 14.45
CA GLN A 90 25.80 -35.59 14.00
C GLN A 90 27.25 -36.05 13.80
N PHE A 91 28.07 -35.20 13.17
CA PHE A 91 29.43 -35.53 12.77
C PHE A 91 30.48 -34.73 13.54
N MET A 92 31.69 -35.27 13.65
CA MET A 92 32.81 -34.56 14.28
C MET A 92 33.31 -33.43 13.37
N LYS A 93 33.90 -32.39 13.97
CA LYS A 93 34.34 -31.17 13.26
C LYS A 93 35.31 -31.47 12.12
N GLU A 94 36.16 -32.49 12.26
CA GLU A 94 37.18 -32.90 11.30
C GLU A 94 36.58 -33.41 9.99
N VAL A 95 35.32 -33.89 10.02
CA VAL A 95 34.58 -34.32 8.81
C VAL A 95 34.19 -33.12 7.95
N ASN A 96 34.10 -31.92 8.54
CA ASN A 96 33.70 -30.68 7.86
C ASN A 96 32.41 -30.81 7.03
N ASN A 97 31.42 -31.53 7.58
CA ASN A 97 30.17 -31.81 6.86
C ASN A 97 29.23 -30.59 6.87
N CYS A 98 29.30 -29.79 5.81
CA CYS A 98 28.43 -28.63 5.60
C CYS A 98 26.96 -28.95 5.29
N LYS A 99 26.55 -30.22 5.42
CA LYS A 99 25.16 -30.69 5.31
C LYS A 99 24.66 -31.35 6.61
N ASP A 100 25.42 -31.23 7.71
CA ASP A 100 25.06 -31.79 9.02
C ASP A 100 23.87 -31.03 9.64
N THR A 101 22.66 -31.51 9.35
CA THR A 101 21.42 -30.98 9.92
C THR A 101 20.32 -32.03 9.89
N LYS A 102 19.54 -32.12 10.98
CA LYS A 102 18.47 -33.10 11.11
C LYS A 102 17.27 -32.52 11.85
N LEU A 103 16.09 -32.79 11.30
CA LEU A 103 14.82 -32.61 12.02
C LEU A 103 14.74 -33.70 13.08
N GLU A 104 15.00 -33.33 14.33
CA GLU A 104 14.99 -34.29 15.44
C GLU A 104 13.60 -34.49 16.01
N VAL A 105 12.77 -33.44 15.99
CA VAL A 105 11.37 -33.53 16.38
C VAL A 105 10.51 -32.78 15.35
N PRO A 106 9.67 -33.46 14.57
CA PRO A 106 8.78 -32.82 13.61
C PRO A 106 7.62 -32.09 14.30
N PHE A 107 6.95 -31.20 13.56
CA PHE A 107 5.72 -30.54 14.02
C PHE A 107 4.66 -31.57 14.42
N LYS A 108 4.22 -31.51 15.68
CA LYS A 108 3.15 -32.35 16.19
C LYS A 108 2.45 -31.66 17.37
N PRO A 109 1.12 -31.80 17.53
CA PRO A 109 0.43 -31.30 18.71
C PRO A 109 1.05 -31.86 20.00
N ARG A 110 1.28 -30.98 20.99
CA ARG A 110 1.74 -31.33 22.35
C ARG A 110 3.06 -32.13 22.41
N ASN A 111 3.98 -31.93 21.48
CA ASN A 111 5.29 -32.60 21.47
C ASN A 111 6.37 -31.96 22.37
N HIS A 112 6.01 -30.98 23.21
CA HIS A 112 6.93 -30.26 24.12
C HIS A 112 7.89 -31.18 24.90
N ALA A 113 7.38 -32.27 25.49
CA ALA A 113 8.20 -33.21 26.26
C ALA A 113 9.25 -33.95 25.39
N GLN A 114 8.91 -34.27 24.13
CA GLN A 114 9.83 -34.90 23.19
C GLN A 114 10.94 -33.92 22.78
N ILE A 115 10.59 -32.66 22.59
CA ILE A 115 11.56 -31.59 22.30
C ILE A 115 12.55 -31.45 23.46
N MET A 116 12.06 -31.31 24.70
CA MET A 116 12.93 -31.18 25.87
C MET A 116 13.87 -32.38 26.05
N ALA A 117 13.34 -33.61 25.99
CA ALA A 117 14.15 -34.82 26.09
C ALA A 117 15.22 -34.89 24.99
N LYS A 118 14.86 -34.50 23.76
CA LYS A 118 15.81 -34.48 22.65
C LYS A 118 16.89 -33.43 22.84
N ILE A 119 16.56 -32.22 23.30
CA ILE A 119 17.55 -31.19 23.60
C ILE A 119 18.56 -31.73 24.62
N ASP A 120 18.08 -32.46 25.64
CA ASP A 120 18.90 -33.07 26.68
C ASP A 120 19.86 -34.18 26.18
N GLU A 121 19.64 -34.73 24.99
CA GLU A 121 20.51 -35.74 24.37
C GLU A 121 21.58 -35.14 23.45
N ILE A 122 21.40 -33.90 22.97
CA ILE A 122 22.28 -33.30 21.96
C ILE A 122 23.69 -33.14 22.53
N LYS A 123 24.72 -33.54 21.76
CA LYS A 123 26.12 -33.30 22.08
C LYS A 123 26.75 -32.44 20.99
N PRO A 124 27.39 -31.32 21.32
CA PRO A 124 27.98 -30.49 20.29
C PRO A 124 29.22 -31.14 19.67
N LYS A 125 29.39 -31.05 18.35
CA LYS A 125 30.50 -31.75 17.64
C LYS A 125 31.07 -31.00 16.44
N GLY A 126 30.27 -30.82 15.41
CA GLY A 126 30.64 -30.51 14.03
C GLY A 126 30.76 -29.02 13.72
N VAL A 127 30.56 -28.68 12.45
CA VAL A 127 30.61 -27.31 11.90
C VAL A 127 29.24 -26.63 11.94
N THR A 128 29.15 -25.38 11.48
CA THR A 128 27.97 -24.50 11.64
C THR A 128 27.28 -24.21 10.28
N PRO A 129 26.60 -25.18 9.64
CA PRO A 129 25.97 -25.01 8.31
C PRO A 129 24.61 -24.32 8.40
N ILE A 130 24.57 -23.04 8.77
CA ILE A 130 23.33 -22.27 9.04
C ILE A 130 22.44 -22.20 7.80
N THR A 131 23.01 -21.82 6.66
CA THR A 131 22.35 -21.59 5.37
C THR A 131 21.65 -22.86 4.89
N TYR A 132 22.39 -23.97 4.80
CA TYR A 132 21.81 -25.26 4.41
C TYR A 132 20.74 -25.72 5.41
N SER A 133 20.94 -25.47 6.71
CA SER A 133 19.96 -25.83 7.73
C SER A 133 18.67 -25.02 7.64
N LEU A 134 18.75 -23.73 7.29
CA LEU A 134 17.60 -22.88 7.02
C LEU A 134 16.82 -23.34 5.77
N GLU A 135 17.53 -23.75 4.71
CA GLU A 135 16.90 -24.33 3.51
C GLU A 135 16.16 -25.63 3.81
N GLN A 136 16.70 -26.48 4.69
CA GLN A 136 16.00 -27.70 5.13
C GLN A 136 14.85 -27.36 6.09
N ALA A 137 15.03 -26.40 7.00
CA ALA A 137 13.96 -25.94 7.89
C ALA A 137 12.73 -25.46 7.11
N ALA A 138 12.93 -24.80 5.96
CA ALA A 138 11.85 -24.39 5.06
C ALA A 138 10.93 -25.56 4.65
N LYS A 139 11.53 -26.74 4.42
CA LYS A 139 10.84 -27.96 3.97
C LYS A 139 10.16 -28.72 5.09
N ASP A 140 10.49 -28.41 6.35
CA ASP A 140 9.91 -29.08 7.51
C ASP A 140 8.54 -28.50 7.90
N PHE A 141 8.19 -27.30 7.42
CA PHE A 141 6.86 -26.72 7.65
C PHE A 141 5.80 -27.46 6.82
N PRO A 142 4.63 -27.78 7.43
CA PRO A 142 3.52 -28.39 6.68
C PRO A 142 3.03 -27.46 5.56
N GLY A 143 2.70 -28.02 4.39
CA GLY A 143 2.34 -27.25 3.19
C GLY A 143 1.03 -26.43 3.29
N ASN A 144 0.23 -26.60 4.35
CA ASN A 144 -0.95 -25.77 4.60
C ASN A 144 -0.60 -24.51 5.42
N SER A 145 -0.26 -23.41 4.75
CA SER A 145 0.06 -22.13 5.41
C SER A 145 -1.14 -21.21 5.62
N VAL A 146 -2.33 -21.55 5.10
CA VAL A 146 -3.53 -20.72 5.28
C VAL A 146 -3.94 -20.71 6.75
N GLY A 147 -3.93 -19.53 7.38
CA GLY A 147 -4.26 -19.37 8.79
C GLY A 147 -3.13 -19.73 9.76
N TYR A 148 -1.91 -20.03 9.26
CA TYR A 148 -0.74 -20.33 10.08
C TYR A 148 0.35 -19.28 9.89
N ARG A 149 0.99 -18.88 10.99
CA ARG A 149 2.25 -18.13 10.96
C ARG A 149 3.41 -19.09 11.12
N ASN A 150 4.35 -19.12 10.18
CA ASN A 150 5.54 -19.97 10.25
C ASN A 150 6.74 -19.15 10.70
N ILE A 151 7.40 -19.57 11.79
CA ILE A 151 8.56 -18.88 12.36
C ILE A 151 9.69 -19.88 12.58
N VAL A 152 10.89 -19.52 12.15
CA VAL A 152 12.13 -20.20 12.53
C VAL A 152 12.82 -19.36 13.60
N ILE A 153 13.08 -19.96 14.76
CA ILE A 153 13.91 -19.36 15.82
C ILE A 153 15.29 -19.98 15.70
N LEU A 154 16.24 -19.24 15.14
CA LEU A 154 17.64 -19.66 15.03
C LEU A 154 18.34 -19.37 16.35
N ILE A 155 18.91 -20.38 16.99
CA ILE A 155 19.70 -20.26 18.21
C ILE A 155 21.12 -20.69 17.84
N THR A 156 22.07 -19.75 17.85
CA THR A 156 23.45 -20.00 17.44
C THR A 156 24.45 -19.21 18.26
N ASP A 157 25.68 -19.68 18.35
CA ASP A 157 26.80 -18.92 18.92
C ASP A 157 27.83 -18.47 17.87
N GLY A 158 27.52 -18.65 16.58
CA GLY A 158 28.48 -18.55 15.50
C GLY A 158 27.97 -17.80 14.27
N ILE A 159 28.92 -17.44 13.42
CA ILE A 159 28.66 -17.08 12.03
C ILE A 159 28.71 -18.35 11.17
N GLU A 160 28.09 -18.29 10.01
CA GLU A 160 28.16 -19.34 8.99
C GLU A 160 29.62 -19.72 8.69
N SER A 161 29.97 -21.01 8.82
CA SER A 161 31.33 -21.51 8.57
C SER A 161 31.47 -22.32 7.28
N CYS A 162 30.36 -22.56 6.57
CA CYS A 162 30.31 -23.33 5.33
C CYS A 162 30.15 -22.48 4.07
N GLY A 163 30.36 -21.16 4.17
CA GLY A 163 30.39 -20.24 3.01
C GLY A 163 29.02 -19.91 2.41
N GLY A 164 27.92 -20.21 3.11
CA GLY A 164 26.58 -19.86 2.68
C GLY A 164 26.21 -18.38 2.95
N ASP A 165 25.20 -17.89 2.22
CA ASP A 165 24.65 -16.54 2.41
C ASP A 165 23.35 -16.62 3.25
N VAL A 166 23.50 -16.32 4.55
CA VAL A 166 22.37 -16.32 5.50
C VAL A 166 21.35 -15.23 5.16
N CYS A 167 21.79 -14.08 4.65
CA CYS A 167 20.91 -12.98 4.27
C CYS A 167 20.02 -13.36 3.09
N ALA A 168 20.61 -13.93 2.03
CA ALA A 168 19.88 -14.39 0.87
C ALA A 168 18.86 -15.47 1.25
N THR A 169 19.27 -16.40 2.11
CA THR A 169 18.41 -17.48 2.59
C THR A 169 17.26 -16.96 3.45
N SER A 170 17.51 -16.01 4.35
CA SER A 170 16.44 -15.37 5.14
C SER A 170 15.43 -14.66 4.24
N ARG A 171 15.87 -13.92 3.22
CA ARG A 171 14.97 -13.28 2.25
C ARG A 171 14.13 -14.30 1.48
N ALA A 172 14.73 -15.43 1.09
CA ALA A 172 14.00 -16.51 0.42
C ALA A 172 12.93 -17.13 1.34
N LEU A 173 13.25 -17.38 2.60
CA LEU A 173 12.31 -17.87 3.62
C LEU A 173 11.14 -16.90 3.80
N GLN A 174 11.43 -15.61 3.98
CA GLN A 174 10.39 -14.60 4.19
C GLN A 174 9.44 -14.48 2.99
N LYS A 175 9.97 -14.58 1.77
CA LYS A 175 9.14 -14.65 0.54
C LYS A 175 8.23 -15.88 0.50
N SER A 176 8.62 -16.98 1.14
CA SER A 176 7.79 -18.19 1.29
C SER A 176 6.81 -18.12 2.49
N GLY A 177 6.75 -16.99 3.20
CA GLY A 177 5.89 -16.80 4.38
C GLY A 177 6.48 -17.41 5.67
N ILE A 178 7.79 -17.67 5.71
CA ILE A 178 8.50 -18.21 6.86
C ILE A 178 9.41 -17.11 7.42
N PHE A 179 9.16 -16.67 8.66
CA PHE A 179 9.90 -15.58 9.28
C PHE A 179 11.05 -16.11 10.13
N LEU A 180 12.27 -15.64 9.85
CA LEU A 180 13.46 -15.98 10.63
C LEU A 180 13.65 -14.99 11.79
N LYS A 181 13.85 -15.52 12.99
CA LYS A 181 14.22 -14.76 14.19
C LYS A 181 15.55 -15.28 14.74
N PRO A 182 16.68 -14.59 14.51
CA PRO A 182 17.98 -15.02 15.01
C PRO A 182 18.20 -14.61 16.48
N TYR A 183 18.66 -15.57 17.28
CA TYR A 183 19.06 -15.42 18.68
C TYR A 183 20.49 -15.89 18.83
N ILE A 184 21.35 -14.98 19.26
CA ILE A 184 22.78 -15.17 19.19
C ILE A 184 23.36 -15.20 20.59
N ILE A 185 24.16 -16.23 20.86
CA ILE A 185 24.77 -16.51 22.16
C ILE A 185 26.23 -16.07 22.14
N GLY A 186 26.60 -15.15 23.04
CA GLY A 186 28.00 -14.91 23.40
C GLY A 186 28.91 -14.32 22.31
N LEU A 187 28.37 -13.73 21.25
CA LEU A 187 29.16 -13.14 20.15
C LEU A 187 29.42 -11.63 20.26
N GLY A 188 28.74 -10.91 21.16
CA GLY A 188 28.87 -9.46 21.31
C GLY A 188 28.71 -8.70 19.98
N LEU A 189 29.46 -7.60 19.80
CA LEU A 189 29.37 -6.68 18.65
C LEU A 189 29.81 -7.29 17.28
N ARG A 190 30.44 -8.47 17.25
CA ARG A 190 30.93 -9.07 15.99
C ARG A 190 29.82 -9.71 15.14
N ALA A 191 28.72 -10.14 15.76
CA ALA A 191 27.59 -10.73 15.06
C ALA A 191 26.66 -9.70 14.39
N GLU A 192 26.63 -8.48 14.92
CA GLU A 192 25.73 -7.39 14.55
C GLU A 192 25.70 -7.17 13.02
N LYS A 193 26.86 -6.97 12.39
CA LYS A 193 26.92 -6.68 10.93
C LYS A 193 26.60 -7.85 10.00
N THR A 194 26.66 -9.10 10.47
CA THR A 194 26.58 -10.28 9.59
C THR A 194 25.17 -10.87 9.50
N LEU A 195 24.31 -10.60 10.49
CA LEU A 195 22.96 -11.17 10.57
C LEU A 195 21.83 -10.12 10.63
N ASP A 196 22.13 -8.82 10.62
CA ASP A 196 21.12 -7.74 10.59
C ASP A 196 20.09 -7.89 9.46
N CYS A 197 20.55 -8.37 8.30
CA CYS A 197 19.71 -8.65 7.13
C CYS A 197 18.70 -9.80 7.34
N ALA A 198 18.95 -10.67 8.32
CA ALA A 198 18.25 -11.94 8.49
C ALA A 198 17.05 -11.82 9.44
N GLY A 199 16.97 -10.70 10.16
CA GLY A 199 15.91 -10.36 11.11
C GLY A 199 16.48 -9.54 12.28
N ARG A 200 15.61 -9.01 13.15
CA ARG A 200 16.06 -8.40 14.41
C ARG A 200 16.78 -9.45 15.25
N TYR A 201 18.08 -9.28 15.44
CA TYR A 201 18.86 -10.15 16.31
C TYR A 201 18.70 -9.74 17.78
N ILE A 202 18.82 -10.71 18.66
CA ILE A 202 18.91 -10.52 20.10
C ILE A 202 20.25 -11.09 20.52
N SER A 203 21.18 -10.22 20.89
CA SER A 203 22.41 -10.61 21.60
C SER A 203 22.14 -10.53 23.08
N ALA A 204 22.54 -11.56 23.80
CA ALA A 204 22.56 -11.53 25.25
C ALA A 204 24.00 -11.72 25.71
N GLU A 205 24.46 -10.84 26.59
CA GLU A 205 25.78 -10.97 27.20
C GLU A 205 25.73 -11.97 28.35
N THR A 206 24.54 -12.15 28.95
CA THR A 206 24.30 -13.04 30.10
C THR A 206 23.19 -14.06 29.83
N PRO A 207 23.24 -15.24 30.49
CA PRO A 207 22.16 -16.24 30.41
C PRO A 207 20.78 -15.69 30.79
N GLN A 208 20.71 -14.81 31.79
CA GLN A 208 19.46 -14.24 32.29
C GLN A 208 18.82 -13.30 31.26
N GLU A 209 19.64 -12.47 30.60
CA GLU A 209 19.18 -11.60 29.53
C GLU A 209 18.67 -12.40 28.33
N PHE A 210 19.38 -13.47 27.95
CA PHE A 210 18.97 -14.34 26.84
C PHE A 210 17.58 -14.94 27.10
N TYR A 211 17.37 -15.48 28.29
CA TYR A 211 16.08 -16.03 28.70
C TYR A 211 14.97 -14.97 28.64
N ARG A 212 15.23 -13.77 29.18
CA ARG A 212 14.25 -12.68 29.21
C ARG A 212 13.85 -12.23 27.81
N GLU A 213 14.82 -11.98 26.93
CA GLU A 213 14.55 -11.47 25.59
C GLU A 213 13.90 -12.53 24.70
N LEU A 214 14.32 -13.80 24.78
CA LEU A 214 13.67 -14.91 24.07
C LEU A 214 12.23 -15.10 24.52
N ASN A 215 11.97 -15.11 25.83
CA ASN A 215 10.61 -15.25 26.36
C ASN A 215 9.73 -14.06 25.94
N LYS A 216 10.23 -12.83 26.08
CA LYS A 216 9.53 -11.60 25.65
C LYS A 216 9.20 -11.59 24.16
N ALA A 217 10.13 -12.03 23.32
CA ALA A 217 9.93 -12.06 21.88
C ALA A 217 8.90 -13.14 21.45
N ILE A 218 8.86 -14.27 22.16
CA ILE A 218 7.84 -15.29 21.97
C ILE A 218 6.47 -14.79 22.46
N GLU A 219 6.37 -14.25 23.67
CA GLU A 219 5.14 -13.66 24.21
C GLU A 219 4.59 -12.55 23.31
N SER A 220 5.45 -11.63 22.88
CA SER A 220 5.06 -10.51 22.01
C SER A 220 4.62 -10.94 20.62
N THR A 221 5.03 -12.12 20.15
CA THR A 221 4.56 -12.68 18.88
C THR A 221 3.06 -13.03 18.95
N PHE A 222 2.55 -13.35 20.13
CA PHE A 222 1.13 -13.69 20.36
C PHE A 222 0.30 -12.53 20.91
N ALA A 223 0.96 -11.52 21.46
CA ALA A 223 0.28 -10.34 21.94
C ALA A 223 -0.42 -9.60 20.79
N ARG A 224 -1.61 -9.09 21.09
CA ARG A 224 -2.41 -8.34 20.13
C ARG A 224 -1.70 -7.03 19.79
N THR A 225 -1.14 -6.94 18.57
CA THR A 225 -0.66 -5.67 18.03
C THR A 225 -1.78 -4.96 17.31
N THR A 226 -1.97 -3.69 17.63
CA THR A 226 -2.87 -2.80 16.89
C THR A 226 -2.09 -1.62 16.36
N VAL A 227 -2.61 -1.01 15.30
CA VAL A 227 -2.06 0.20 14.71
C VAL A 227 -3.18 1.19 14.45
N SER A 228 -2.95 2.45 14.77
CA SER A 228 -3.72 3.58 14.26
C SER A 228 -2.86 4.37 13.30
N VAL A 229 -3.45 4.73 12.17
CA VAL A 229 -2.82 5.60 11.18
C VAL A 229 -3.29 7.02 11.47
N GLU A 230 -2.35 7.95 11.50
CA GLU A 230 -2.62 9.37 11.71
C GLU A 230 -2.24 10.13 10.44
N LEU A 231 -3.26 10.47 9.66
CA LEU A 231 -3.13 11.26 8.44
C LEU A 231 -3.06 12.74 8.81
N LEU A 232 -1.91 13.36 8.55
CA LEU A 232 -1.62 14.74 8.99
C LEU A 232 -1.94 15.75 7.88
N ASP A 233 -2.62 16.84 8.26
CA ASP A 233 -2.95 17.96 7.38
C ASP A 233 -1.77 18.94 7.17
N ALA A 234 -2.03 20.06 6.50
CA ALA A 234 -1.01 21.08 6.21
C ALA A 234 -0.45 21.77 7.48
N LYS A 235 -1.14 21.65 8.62
CA LYS A 235 -0.70 22.15 9.93
C LYS A 235 -0.10 21.03 10.79
N ARG A 236 0.13 19.84 10.22
CA ARG A 236 0.57 18.62 10.89
C ARG A 236 -0.39 18.13 11.99
N GLN A 237 -1.67 18.49 11.87
CA GLN A 237 -2.70 17.99 12.76
C GLN A 237 -3.35 16.74 12.18
N PRO A 238 -3.69 15.74 12.99
CA PRO A 238 -4.29 14.51 12.51
C PRO A 238 -5.79 14.71 12.23
N THR A 239 -6.12 15.38 11.14
CA THR A 239 -7.50 15.76 10.79
C THR A 239 -7.97 15.11 9.48
N GLU A 240 -7.04 14.65 8.65
CA GLU A 240 -7.34 13.99 7.39
C GLU A 240 -7.97 12.62 7.63
N THR A 241 -8.96 12.25 6.80
CA THR A 241 -9.68 10.97 6.93
C THR A 241 -10.42 10.59 5.64
N ASN A 242 -11.08 9.44 5.63
CA ASN A 242 -11.88 8.92 4.51
C ASN A 242 -11.05 8.73 3.23
N VAL A 243 -9.82 8.26 3.39
CA VAL A 243 -8.91 7.89 2.29
C VAL A 243 -8.61 6.41 2.44
N ASN A 244 -8.55 5.67 1.33
CA ASN A 244 -8.08 4.28 1.36
C ASN A 244 -6.63 4.23 1.83
N VAL A 245 -6.34 3.24 2.66
CA VAL A 245 -5.03 2.97 3.23
C VAL A 245 -4.74 1.49 3.09
N SER A 246 -3.52 1.16 2.69
CA SER A 246 -3.03 -0.21 2.60
C SER A 246 -1.72 -0.39 3.34
N PHE A 247 -1.63 -1.47 4.11
CA PHE A 247 -0.38 -2.00 4.63
C PHE A 247 0.10 -3.09 3.68
N VAL A 248 1.18 -2.80 2.96
CA VAL A 248 1.77 -3.68 1.96
C VAL A 248 3.02 -4.31 2.53
N ASN A 249 3.19 -5.62 2.40
CA ASN A 249 4.43 -6.27 2.82
C ASN A 249 5.61 -5.75 1.98
N THR A 250 6.62 -5.16 2.62
CA THR A 250 7.76 -4.54 1.93
C THR A 250 8.58 -5.51 1.08
N LEU A 251 8.59 -6.81 1.40
CA LEU A 251 9.37 -7.83 0.69
C LEU A 251 8.61 -8.47 -0.49
N THR A 252 7.31 -8.71 -0.33
CA THR A 252 6.50 -9.40 -1.34
C THR A 252 5.68 -8.44 -2.21
N GLY A 253 5.45 -7.21 -1.76
CA GLY A 253 4.58 -6.24 -2.42
C GLY A 253 3.09 -6.57 -2.30
N LEU A 254 2.71 -7.58 -1.50
CA LEU A 254 1.31 -7.96 -1.31
C LEU A 254 0.63 -7.04 -0.30
N GLY A 255 -0.53 -6.50 -0.65
CA GLY A 255 -1.44 -5.81 0.28
C GLY A 255 -1.98 -6.80 1.31
N LEU A 256 -1.64 -6.60 2.58
CA LEU A 256 -2.03 -7.48 3.68
C LEU A 256 -3.21 -6.95 4.48
N TYR A 257 -3.39 -5.61 4.49
CA TYR A 257 -4.51 -4.94 5.13
C TYR A 257 -4.94 -3.77 4.29
N ASP A 258 -6.23 -3.70 3.97
CA ASP A 258 -6.84 -2.60 3.23
C ASP A 258 -8.05 -2.07 4.00
N PHE A 259 -8.10 -0.77 4.20
CA PHE A 259 -9.24 -0.12 4.86
C PHE A 259 -9.38 1.33 4.44
N VAL A 260 -10.57 1.90 4.63
CA VAL A 260 -10.78 3.35 4.50
C VAL A 260 -10.52 3.96 5.87
N HIS A 261 -9.58 4.89 5.94
CA HIS A 261 -9.25 5.57 7.18
C HIS A 261 -10.49 6.25 7.76
N TYR A 262 -10.71 6.07 9.07
CA TYR A 262 -11.86 6.60 9.78
C TYR A 262 -11.42 7.39 11.03
N ARG A 263 -12.19 8.43 11.37
CA ARG A 263 -12.11 9.12 12.66
C ARG A 263 -13.50 9.24 13.26
N ASP A 264 -13.59 9.08 14.57
CA ASP A 264 -14.84 9.29 15.31
C ASP A 264 -15.17 10.78 15.49
N ALA A 265 -16.32 11.07 16.10
CA ALA A 265 -16.77 12.44 16.36
C ALA A 265 -15.85 13.23 17.31
N GLN A 266 -14.98 12.55 18.07
CA GLN A 266 -13.97 13.16 18.94
C GLN A 266 -12.62 13.31 18.23
N GLY A 267 -12.53 12.97 16.94
CA GLY A 267 -11.32 13.05 16.15
C GLY A 267 -10.30 11.95 16.45
N ARG A 268 -10.69 10.84 17.07
CA ARG A 268 -9.80 9.69 17.32
C ARG A 268 -9.82 8.75 16.10
N PRO A 269 -8.66 8.28 15.62
CA PRO A 269 -8.62 7.33 14.52
C PRO A 269 -9.10 5.95 14.98
N ASP A 270 -9.54 5.12 14.03
CA ASP A 270 -9.75 3.71 14.32
C ASP A 270 -8.40 2.98 14.55
N SER A 271 -8.48 1.78 15.12
CA SER A 271 -7.31 0.91 15.29
C SER A 271 -7.55 -0.42 14.59
N VAL A 272 -6.59 -0.82 13.76
CA VAL A 272 -6.61 -2.07 13.02
C VAL A 272 -5.65 -3.06 13.69
N GLN A 273 -6.05 -4.32 13.81
CA GLN A 273 -5.17 -5.37 14.29
C GLN A 273 -4.34 -5.90 13.11
N VAL A 274 -3.02 -5.93 13.29
CA VAL A 274 -2.06 -6.24 12.21
C VAL A 274 -1.03 -7.25 12.69
N ASP A 275 -0.42 -7.99 11.75
CA ASP A 275 0.66 -8.91 12.04
C ASP A 275 1.96 -8.11 12.30
N PRO A 276 2.52 -8.14 13.51
CA PRO A 276 3.70 -7.32 13.81
C PRO A 276 5.01 -7.94 13.32
N VAL A 277 4.99 -9.16 12.78
CA VAL A 277 6.19 -9.87 12.31
C VAL A 277 6.63 -9.39 10.92
N VAL A 278 5.72 -8.76 10.18
CA VAL A 278 5.96 -8.25 8.84
C VAL A 278 6.33 -6.77 8.90
N ASP A 279 7.32 -6.35 8.10
CA ASP A 279 7.56 -4.94 7.81
C ASP A 279 6.65 -4.47 6.67
N TYR A 280 6.11 -3.26 6.82
CA TYR A 280 5.11 -2.72 5.91
C TYR A 280 5.57 -1.47 5.19
N ASP A 281 5.17 -1.31 3.94
CA ASP A 281 4.98 -0.02 3.32
C ASP A 281 3.52 0.40 3.53
N LEU A 282 3.31 1.60 4.09
CA LEU A 282 2.00 2.20 4.24
C LEU A 282 1.70 3.05 3.00
N ILE A 283 0.68 2.68 2.24
CA ILE A 283 0.19 3.43 1.08
C ILE A 283 -1.10 4.13 1.47
N VAL A 284 -1.14 5.44 1.28
CA VAL A 284 -2.36 6.26 1.40
C VAL A 284 -2.75 6.71 0.00
N TYR A 285 -3.93 6.32 -0.45
CA TYR A 285 -4.42 6.57 -1.82
C TYR A 285 -4.99 7.98 -1.98
N THR A 286 -4.17 8.98 -1.66
CA THR A 286 -4.37 10.37 -2.08
C THR A 286 -4.20 10.51 -3.60
N LEU A 287 -4.54 11.67 -4.16
CA LEU A 287 -4.21 11.99 -5.57
C LEU A 287 -3.09 13.06 -5.61
N PRO A 288 -1.84 12.72 -5.96
CA PRO A 288 -1.30 11.36 -6.19
C PRO A 288 -1.10 10.57 -4.89
N PRO A 289 -0.87 9.24 -4.95
CA PRO A 289 -0.69 8.40 -3.76
C PRO A 289 0.55 8.77 -2.95
N THR A 290 0.47 8.67 -1.62
CA THR A 290 1.57 8.92 -0.70
C THR A 290 2.01 7.62 -0.04
N ILE A 291 3.32 7.37 0.01
CA ILE A 291 3.89 6.11 0.52
C ILE A 291 4.85 6.42 1.67
N LYS A 292 4.66 5.74 2.81
CA LYS A 292 5.64 5.68 3.90
C LYS A 292 6.24 4.28 3.95
N ARG A 293 7.52 4.18 3.59
CA ARG A 293 8.25 2.91 3.49
C ARG A 293 8.80 2.45 4.84
N ASN A 294 9.02 1.13 4.97
CA ASN A 294 9.69 0.51 6.11
C ASN A 294 9.05 0.86 7.47
N VAL A 295 7.73 0.78 7.54
CA VAL A 295 6.96 0.92 8.78
C VAL A 295 7.14 -0.36 9.60
N THR A 296 7.99 -0.26 10.63
CA THR A 296 8.15 -1.31 11.64
C THR A 296 7.21 -1.05 12.81
N LEU A 297 6.62 -2.13 13.34
CA LEU A 297 5.69 -2.07 14.46
C LEU A 297 6.33 -2.67 15.73
N GLU A 298 5.98 -2.12 16.88
CA GLU A 298 6.28 -2.73 18.16
C GLU A 298 5.28 -3.84 18.47
N ASN A 299 5.79 -5.07 18.55
CA ASN A 299 5.00 -6.26 18.87
C ASN A 299 4.25 -6.13 20.20
N GLY A 300 2.97 -6.53 20.22
CA GLY A 300 2.15 -6.60 21.42
C GLY A 300 1.70 -5.25 21.98
N LYS A 301 1.91 -4.17 21.24
CA LYS A 301 1.53 -2.82 21.65
C LYS A 301 0.58 -2.18 20.64
N HIS A 302 -0.03 -1.08 21.08
CA HIS A 302 -0.68 -0.15 20.18
C HIS A 302 0.40 0.73 19.51
N ASN A 303 0.37 0.79 18.19
CA ASN A 303 1.30 1.53 17.37
C ASN A 303 0.60 2.72 16.74
N ILE A 304 1.32 3.83 16.57
CA ILE A 304 0.80 5.03 15.90
C ILE A 304 1.70 5.37 14.72
N VAL A 305 1.17 5.26 13.51
CA VAL A 305 1.91 5.58 12.28
C VAL A 305 1.41 6.91 11.73
N ARG A 306 2.26 7.93 11.78
CA ARG A 306 1.98 9.27 11.26
C ARG A 306 2.48 9.44 9.83
N ILE A 307 1.69 10.06 8.97
CA ILE A 307 2.07 10.38 7.58
C ILE A 307 1.47 11.72 7.15
N ASP A 308 2.29 12.58 6.53
CA ASP A 308 1.86 13.87 6.01
C ASP A 308 1.09 13.66 4.70
N VAL A 309 -0.20 14.00 4.71
CA VAL A 309 -1.09 13.93 3.54
C VAL A 309 -2.01 15.15 3.49
N PRO A 310 -1.47 16.38 3.47
CA PRO A 310 -2.30 17.58 3.39
C PRO A 310 -3.14 17.53 2.13
N GLN A 311 -4.47 17.59 2.24
CA GLN A 311 -5.35 17.53 1.07
C GLN A 311 -6.17 18.80 0.92
N GLY A 312 -6.37 19.23 -0.32
CA GLY A 312 -7.31 20.27 -0.69
C GLY A 312 -8.21 19.79 -1.81
N ASN A 313 -9.23 20.57 -2.10
CA ASN A 313 -10.23 20.22 -3.09
C ASN A 313 -10.07 21.11 -4.32
N LEU A 314 -10.17 20.52 -5.51
CA LEU A 314 -10.18 21.24 -6.78
C LEU A 314 -11.56 21.09 -7.41
N VAL A 315 -12.17 22.24 -7.73
CA VAL A 315 -13.40 22.30 -8.53
C VAL A 315 -13.07 23.05 -9.82
N ILE A 316 -13.34 22.41 -10.94
CA ILE A 316 -13.18 23.01 -12.26
C ILE A 316 -14.54 23.51 -12.72
N GLN A 317 -14.67 24.81 -12.97
CA GLN A 317 -15.91 25.45 -13.39
C GLN A 317 -15.75 26.07 -14.76
N GLN A 318 -16.84 26.16 -15.51
CA GLN A 318 -16.88 26.86 -16.78
C GLN A 318 -17.56 28.22 -16.59
N GLU A 319 -17.02 29.25 -17.24
CA GLU A 319 -17.60 30.59 -17.20
C GLU A 319 -18.98 30.64 -17.89
N GLY A 320 -19.97 31.29 -17.28
CA GLY A 320 -21.25 31.63 -17.92
C GLY A 320 -22.22 30.47 -18.26
N ARG A 321 -21.78 29.20 -18.20
CA ARG A 321 -22.63 28.01 -18.35
C ARG A 321 -22.21 26.94 -17.34
N THR A 322 -23.18 26.34 -16.64
CA THR A 322 -23.02 25.16 -15.78
C THR A 322 -23.08 23.85 -16.56
N ASP A 323 -22.65 23.85 -17.84
CA ASP A 323 -22.68 22.64 -18.66
C ASP A 323 -21.75 21.57 -18.05
N SER A 324 -22.29 20.38 -17.82
CA SER A 324 -21.72 19.34 -16.93
C SER A 324 -20.69 18.43 -17.59
N ASN A 325 -20.38 18.67 -18.87
CA ASN A 325 -19.67 17.71 -19.72
C ASN A 325 -18.28 18.16 -20.14
N LEU A 326 -17.80 19.32 -19.69
CA LEU A 326 -16.42 19.74 -19.97
C LEU A 326 -15.47 18.89 -19.13
N GLU A 327 -14.54 18.21 -19.80
CA GLU A 327 -13.47 17.47 -19.16
C GLU A 327 -12.15 18.23 -19.26
N ALA A 328 -11.36 18.17 -18.20
CA ALA A 328 -10.02 18.72 -18.17
C ALA A 328 -9.04 17.72 -17.56
N ILE A 329 -7.83 17.70 -18.08
CA ILE A 329 -6.76 16.87 -17.55
C ILE A 329 -6.08 17.61 -16.40
N VAL A 330 -5.89 16.94 -15.26
CA VAL A 330 -5.15 17.47 -14.12
C VAL A 330 -3.80 16.75 -14.00
N ARG A 331 -2.71 17.53 -13.88
CA ARG A 331 -1.34 17.04 -13.65
C ARG A 331 -0.68 17.81 -12.54
N GLN A 332 0.32 17.22 -11.88
CA GLN A 332 1.24 18.01 -11.06
C GLN A 332 2.06 18.93 -11.96
N LYS A 333 2.32 20.15 -11.49
CA LYS A 333 3.08 21.15 -12.26
C LYS A 333 4.46 20.61 -12.62
N GLY A 334 4.79 20.65 -13.91
CA GLY A 334 6.06 20.15 -14.45
C GLY A 334 6.13 18.62 -14.64
N LYS A 335 5.05 17.88 -14.36
CA LYS A 335 4.95 16.43 -14.63
C LYS A 335 4.10 16.16 -15.87
N THR A 336 4.42 15.09 -16.58
CA THR A 336 3.71 14.65 -17.79
C THR A 336 2.58 13.66 -17.50
N GLU A 337 2.66 12.96 -16.36
CA GLU A 337 1.67 11.99 -15.91
C GLU A 337 0.31 12.66 -15.68
N VAL A 338 -0.72 12.06 -16.25
CA VAL A 338 -2.11 12.44 -16.03
C VAL A 338 -2.57 11.85 -14.72
N LEU A 339 -2.91 12.70 -13.74
CA LEU A 339 -3.44 12.23 -12.48
C LEU A 339 -4.93 11.94 -12.55
N ASN A 340 -5.67 12.80 -13.25
CA ASN A 340 -7.11 12.68 -13.38
C ASN A 340 -7.61 13.35 -14.66
N VAL A 341 -8.70 12.82 -15.21
CA VAL A 341 -9.54 13.52 -16.19
C VAL A 341 -10.80 13.91 -15.43
N GLN A 342 -10.86 15.17 -15.00
CA GLN A 342 -11.90 15.68 -14.12
C GLN A 342 -12.99 16.38 -14.94
N ARG A 343 -14.24 16.10 -14.61
CA ARG A 343 -15.39 16.79 -15.20
C ARG A 343 -15.66 18.11 -14.50
N SER A 344 -16.26 19.04 -15.23
CA SER A 344 -16.71 20.31 -14.66
C SER A 344 -17.64 20.05 -13.45
N THR A 345 -17.55 20.93 -12.46
CA THR A 345 -18.30 20.92 -11.19
C THR A 345 -17.98 19.78 -10.22
N GLU A 346 -17.19 18.77 -10.61
CA GLU A 346 -16.73 17.76 -9.67
C GLU A 346 -15.85 18.38 -8.59
N ASN A 347 -16.09 17.98 -7.34
CA ASN A 347 -15.32 18.39 -6.18
C ASN A 347 -14.37 17.27 -5.78
N ILE A 348 -13.18 17.25 -6.40
CA ILE A 348 -12.20 16.17 -6.24
C ILE A 348 -11.10 16.60 -5.28
N ARG A 349 -10.72 15.69 -4.39
CA ARG A 349 -9.68 15.90 -3.39
C ARG A 349 -8.31 15.47 -3.93
N TYR A 350 -7.34 16.37 -3.85
CA TYR A 350 -5.96 16.18 -4.25
C TYR A 350 -5.03 16.46 -3.08
N LEU A 351 -3.80 15.93 -3.13
CA LEU A 351 -2.73 16.33 -2.23
C LEU A 351 -2.40 17.82 -2.47
N ALA A 352 -2.08 18.57 -1.42
CA ALA A 352 -1.72 19.97 -1.54
C ALA A 352 -0.45 20.16 -2.39
N GLY A 353 -0.43 21.22 -3.21
CA GLY A 353 0.70 21.54 -4.09
C GLY A 353 0.27 22.20 -5.40
N ALA A 354 1.25 22.39 -6.28
CA ALA A 354 1.06 23.04 -7.57
C ALA A 354 0.65 22.03 -8.67
N TYR A 355 -0.42 22.37 -9.39
CA TYR A 355 -0.99 21.58 -10.47
C TYR A 355 -1.17 22.41 -11.74
N GLU A 356 -1.36 21.70 -12.84
CA GLU A 356 -1.75 22.24 -14.15
C GLU A 356 -3.04 21.55 -14.59
N VAL A 357 -4.06 22.37 -14.87
CA VAL A 357 -5.32 21.93 -15.47
C VAL A 357 -5.26 22.24 -16.95
N GLU A 358 -5.45 21.22 -17.78
CA GLU A 358 -5.40 21.35 -19.23
C GLU A 358 -6.77 21.08 -19.85
N THR A 359 -7.26 21.99 -20.69
CA THR A 359 -8.53 21.82 -21.38
C THR A 359 -8.45 20.75 -22.47
N LEU A 360 -9.52 19.97 -22.63
CA LEU A 360 -9.72 19.08 -23.78
C LEU A 360 -10.47 19.77 -24.93
N THR A 361 -10.32 21.08 -25.04
CA THR A 361 -10.89 21.92 -26.10
C THR A 361 -9.82 22.32 -27.12
N LEU A 362 -10.24 22.95 -28.21
CA LEU A 362 -9.35 23.61 -29.16
C LEU A 362 -9.36 25.12 -28.93
N PRO A 363 -8.22 25.82 -28.98
CA PRO A 363 -6.89 25.28 -28.70
C PRO A 363 -6.82 24.71 -27.28
N ARG A 364 -5.90 23.77 -27.06
CA ARG A 364 -5.63 23.24 -25.71
C ARG A 364 -4.95 24.33 -24.90
N ARG A 365 -5.44 24.58 -23.68
CA ARG A 365 -4.86 25.58 -22.77
C ARG A 365 -4.57 24.98 -21.41
N LYS A 366 -3.51 25.48 -20.79
CA LYS A 366 -3.01 25.06 -19.48
C LYS A 366 -3.23 26.18 -18.46
N PHE A 367 -3.76 25.83 -17.30
CA PHE A 367 -4.07 26.75 -16.21
C PHE A 367 -3.35 26.26 -14.97
N SER A 368 -2.47 27.09 -14.41
CA SER A 368 -1.80 26.76 -13.15
C SER A 368 -2.76 26.95 -11.97
N VAL A 369 -2.75 26.01 -11.04
CA VAL A 369 -3.51 26.09 -9.79
C VAL A 369 -2.65 25.59 -8.63
N ASP A 370 -2.73 26.27 -7.50
CA ASP A 370 -2.07 25.85 -6.25
C ASP A 370 -3.13 25.38 -5.26
N ILE A 371 -3.15 24.09 -4.98
CA ILE A 371 -4.14 23.46 -4.10
C ILE A 371 -3.61 23.54 -2.67
N GLN A 372 -4.34 24.25 -1.81
CA GLN A 372 -4.00 24.41 -0.40
C GLN A 372 -4.77 23.43 0.48
N GLY A 373 -4.11 22.90 1.50
CA GLY A 373 -4.71 21.97 2.46
C GLY A 373 -5.94 22.55 3.15
N GLY A 374 -7.02 21.78 3.24
CA GLY A 374 -8.30 22.14 3.87
C GLY A 374 -9.12 23.20 3.13
N LYS A 375 -8.74 23.59 1.91
CA LYS A 375 -9.44 24.60 1.12
C LYS A 375 -10.00 24.03 -0.18
N ILE A 376 -11.07 24.66 -0.68
CA ILE A 376 -11.58 24.43 -2.03
C ILE A 376 -10.97 25.49 -2.95
N GLN A 377 -10.27 25.02 -3.97
CA GLN A 377 -9.70 25.85 -5.02
C GLN A 377 -10.55 25.72 -6.28
N ASN A 378 -11.02 26.85 -6.78
CA ASN A 378 -11.77 26.90 -8.04
C ASN A 378 -10.83 27.28 -9.19
N VAL A 379 -10.99 26.61 -10.33
CA VAL A 379 -10.39 26.99 -11.61
C VAL A 379 -11.51 27.28 -12.59
N TYR A 380 -11.52 28.48 -13.15
CA TYR A 380 -12.49 28.90 -14.15
C TYR A 380 -11.90 28.71 -15.54
N LEU A 381 -12.53 27.85 -16.32
CA LEU A 381 -12.20 27.61 -17.71
C LEU A 381 -13.14 28.47 -18.59
N PRO A 382 -12.60 29.15 -19.62
CA PRO A 382 -13.43 29.92 -20.53
C PRO A 382 -14.47 29.02 -21.21
N ALA A 383 -15.71 29.49 -21.35
CA ALA A 383 -16.71 28.75 -22.10
C ALA A 383 -16.33 28.66 -23.58
N PRO A 384 -16.21 27.44 -24.17
CA PRO A 384 -16.02 27.32 -25.59
C PRO A 384 -17.22 27.87 -26.35
N GLY A 385 -16.93 28.56 -27.45
CA GLY A 385 -17.90 28.93 -28.47
C GLY A 385 -17.98 27.90 -29.60
N ILE A 386 -18.93 28.09 -30.50
CA ILE A 386 -19.13 27.27 -31.70
C ILE A 386 -18.85 28.13 -32.93
N LEU A 387 -17.91 27.72 -33.76
CA LEU A 387 -17.64 28.31 -35.06
C LEU A 387 -18.21 27.41 -36.16
N ASN A 388 -19.30 27.84 -36.78
CA ASN A 388 -19.86 27.21 -37.97
C ASN A 388 -19.11 27.70 -39.20
N LEU A 389 -18.28 26.82 -39.78
CA LEU A 389 -17.54 27.12 -41.00
C LEU A 389 -18.34 26.68 -42.22
N ASN A 390 -18.51 27.60 -43.15
CA ASN A 390 -19.12 27.36 -44.45
C ASN A 390 -18.14 27.70 -45.57
N THR A 391 -17.83 26.73 -46.41
CA THR A 391 -17.04 26.91 -47.63
C THR A 391 -17.91 26.69 -48.87
N ILE A 392 -17.47 27.22 -50.01
CA ILE A 392 -18.16 27.07 -51.30
C ILE A 392 -18.06 25.64 -51.88
N ALA A 393 -17.02 24.90 -51.50
CA ALA A 393 -16.74 23.53 -51.93
C ALA A 393 -15.80 22.85 -50.93
N THR A 394 -15.56 21.55 -51.10
CA THR A 394 -14.52 20.84 -50.35
C THR A 394 -13.12 21.34 -50.74
N GLY A 395 -12.17 21.26 -49.81
CA GLY A 395 -10.84 21.81 -50.01
C GLY A 395 -9.89 21.55 -48.86
N PHE A 396 -8.75 22.20 -48.91
CA PHE A 396 -7.71 22.08 -47.90
C PHE A 396 -7.56 23.41 -47.18
N GLY A 397 -7.44 23.35 -45.86
CA GLY A 397 -7.24 24.54 -45.06
C GLY A 397 -6.94 24.20 -43.62
N SER A 398 -6.51 25.21 -42.88
CA SER A 398 -6.19 25.10 -41.47
C SER A 398 -6.71 26.33 -40.72
N LEU A 399 -6.95 26.14 -39.43
CA LEU A 399 -7.31 27.17 -38.49
C LEU A 399 -6.08 27.52 -37.64
N TYR A 400 -5.82 28.81 -37.48
CA TYR A 400 -4.76 29.34 -36.64
C TYR A 400 -5.35 30.27 -35.59
N GLU A 401 -4.81 30.23 -34.37
CA GLU A 401 -5.03 31.28 -33.37
C GLU A 401 -4.00 32.39 -33.59
N ILE A 402 -4.45 33.64 -33.54
CA ILE A 402 -3.57 34.81 -33.56
C ILE A 402 -3.35 35.24 -32.11
N LEU A 403 -2.10 35.14 -31.65
CA LEU A 403 -1.70 35.53 -30.30
C LEU A 403 -1.59 37.05 -30.15
N ALA A 404 -1.43 37.52 -28.90
CA ALA A 404 -1.37 38.93 -28.57
C ALA A 404 -0.17 39.67 -29.22
N ASP A 405 0.93 38.96 -29.45
CA ASP A 405 2.12 39.48 -30.16
C ASP A 405 1.98 39.44 -31.69
N GLY A 406 0.83 38.96 -32.21
CA GLY A 406 0.53 38.83 -33.63
C GLY A 406 1.05 37.56 -34.29
N THR A 407 1.76 36.70 -33.56
CA THR A 407 2.17 35.38 -34.07
C THR A 407 0.95 34.46 -34.23
N GLN A 408 1.12 33.39 -35.02
CA GLN A 408 0.05 32.44 -35.33
C GLN A 408 0.45 31.05 -34.84
N GLU A 409 -0.44 30.44 -34.07
CA GLU A 409 -0.32 29.03 -33.67
C GLU A 409 -1.35 28.20 -34.43
N TRP A 410 -0.92 27.04 -34.96
CA TRP A 410 -1.83 26.10 -35.62
C TRP A 410 -2.76 25.47 -34.57
N VAL A 411 -4.06 25.46 -34.85
CA VAL A 411 -5.08 24.88 -33.97
C VAL A 411 -5.52 23.51 -34.48
N CYS A 412 -5.96 23.45 -35.74
CA CYS A 412 -6.37 22.22 -36.40
C CYS A 412 -6.45 22.39 -37.92
N ASP A 413 -6.48 21.26 -38.63
CA ASP A 413 -6.86 21.24 -40.03
C ASP A 413 -8.39 21.23 -40.19
N LEU A 414 -8.85 21.88 -41.26
CA LEU A 414 -10.26 21.91 -41.64
C LEU A 414 -10.70 20.58 -42.25
N ASP A 415 -11.96 20.18 -42.01
CA ASP A 415 -12.49 18.94 -42.60
C ASP A 415 -12.56 19.08 -44.13
N ASN A 416 -11.76 18.29 -44.83
CA ASN A 416 -11.65 18.33 -46.28
C ASN A 416 -12.72 17.49 -47.00
N ARG A 417 -13.58 16.77 -46.26
CA ARG A 417 -14.61 15.88 -46.82
C ARG A 417 -15.95 16.57 -47.00
N ARG A 418 -16.20 17.64 -46.26
CA ARG A 418 -17.48 18.37 -46.25
C ARG A 418 -17.26 19.88 -46.23
N PRO A 419 -18.08 20.65 -46.95
CA PRO A 419 -17.92 22.11 -47.03
C PRO A 419 -18.46 22.86 -45.81
N ARG A 420 -19.23 22.18 -44.94
CA ARG A 420 -19.84 22.78 -43.75
C ARG A 420 -19.63 21.90 -42.54
N PHE A 421 -19.09 22.47 -41.48
CA PHE A 421 -18.89 21.78 -40.21
C PHE A 421 -18.71 22.77 -39.05
N PRO A 422 -19.19 22.41 -37.84
CA PRO A 422 -18.92 23.19 -36.64
C PRO A 422 -17.54 22.85 -36.06
N LEU A 423 -16.91 23.85 -35.44
CA LEU A 423 -15.74 23.68 -34.57
C LEU A 423 -16.06 24.27 -33.18
N THR A 424 -15.78 23.51 -32.13
CA THR A 424 -15.88 23.99 -30.75
C THR A 424 -14.54 24.56 -30.32
N LEU A 425 -14.48 25.87 -30.07
CA LEU A 425 -13.23 26.60 -29.85
C LEU A 425 -13.30 27.45 -28.57
N LEU A 426 -12.19 27.59 -27.85
CA LEU A 426 -12.08 28.58 -26.78
C LEU A 426 -12.14 30.01 -27.34
N PRO A 427 -12.41 31.02 -26.49
CA PRO A 427 -12.40 32.41 -26.92
C PRO A 427 -11.03 32.85 -27.40
N GLY A 428 -10.99 33.55 -28.53
CA GLY A 428 -9.74 33.92 -29.17
C GLY A 428 -9.94 34.62 -30.52
N LYS A 429 -8.84 35.10 -31.08
CA LYS A 429 -8.79 35.66 -32.44
C LYS A 429 -8.24 34.59 -33.37
N TYR A 430 -8.96 34.28 -34.43
CA TYR A 430 -8.64 33.16 -35.31
C TYR A 430 -8.47 33.60 -36.75
N LYS A 431 -7.57 32.94 -37.46
CA LYS A 431 -7.38 33.04 -38.90
C LYS A 431 -7.64 31.70 -39.56
N ILE A 432 -8.53 31.71 -40.53
CA ILE A 432 -8.81 30.58 -41.41
C ILE A 432 -8.01 30.79 -42.68
N VAL A 433 -7.33 29.75 -43.16
CA VAL A 433 -6.65 29.72 -44.46
C VAL A 433 -7.20 28.54 -45.24
N PHE A 434 -7.73 28.77 -46.44
CA PHE A 434 -8.41 27.73 -47.21
C PHE A 434 -8.23 27.90 -48.72
N ARG A 435 -8.19 26.77 -49.43
CA ARG A 435 -8.20 26.66 -50.88
C ARG A 435 -9.11 25.51 -51.30
N VAL A 436 -9.98 25.74 -52.28
CA VAL A 436 -10.82 24.67 -52.86
C VAL A 436 -9.96 23.57 -53.49
N LYS A 437 -10.41 22.31 -53.37
CA LYS A 437 -9.62 21.13 -53.75
C LYS A 437 -9.10 21.19 -55.19
N ASN A 438 -9.97 21.64 -56.10
CA ASN A 438 -9.72 21.68 -57.55
C ASN A 438 -9.09 23.00 -58.04
N ALA A 439 -8.69 23.91 -57.15
CA ALA A 439 -8.04 25.15 -57.58
C ALA A 439 -6.68 24.87 -58.23
N GLY A 440 -6.40 25.49 -59.38
CA GLY A 440 -5.18 25.29 -60.18
C GLY A 440 -3.89 25.92 -59.63
N GLY A 441 -3.78 26.16 -58.31
CA GLY A 441 -2.57 26.71 -57.68
C GLY A 441 -2.78 27.32 -56.29
N SER A 442 -1.68 27.59 -55.57
CA SER A 442 -1.69 28.17 -54.22
C SER A 442 -2.18 29.62 -54.17
N LYS A 443 -2.09 30.37 -55.28
CA LYS A 443 -2.60 31.74 -55.41
C LYS A 443 -4.12 31.89 -55.20
N PHE A 444 -4.87 30.78 -55.29
CA PHE A 444 -6.30 30.74 -55.02
C PHE A 444 -6.62 30.43 -53.54
N THR A 445 -5.61 30.40 -52.69
CA THR A 445 -5.79 30.38 -51.25
C THR A 445 -6.24 31.77 -50.82
N GLY A 446 -7.20 31.82 -49.92
CA GLY A 446 -7.50 33.05 -49.21
C GLY A 446 -7.75 32.77 -47.74
N SER A 447 -7.97 33.86 -47.03
CA SER A 447 -8.01 33.82 -45.57
C SER A 447 -9.06 34.75 -45.00
N ARG A 448 -9.62 34.37 -43.87
CA ARG A 448 -10.53 35.19 -43.08
C ARG A 448 -10.10 35.19 -41.62
N THR A 449 -10.19 36.35 -40.99
CA THR A 449 -9.95 36.51 -39.57
C THR A 449 -11.27 36.78 -38.86
N LEU A 450 -11.46 36.19 -37.69
CA LEU A 450 -12.60 36.44 -36.81
C LEU A 450 -12.15 36.49 -35.35
N THR A 451 -13.02 37.00 -34.48
CA THR A 451 -12.87 36.89 -33.03
C THR A 451 -14.06 36.13 -32.50
N LEU A 452 -13.83 35.11 -31.68
CA LEU A 452 -14.87 34.33 -31.02
C LEU A 452 -14.86 34.66 -29.53
N LYS A 453 -16.02 35.04 -28.98
CA LYS A 453 -16.22 35.31 -27.55
C LYS A 453 -16.67 34.05 -26.80
N ALA A 454 -16.61 34.10 -25.47
CA ALA A 454 -17.05 33.01 -24.58
C ALA A 454 -18.51 32.62 -24.83
N GLY A 455 -18.74 31.33 -25.10
CA GLY A 455 -20.07 30.78 -25.37
C GLY A 455 -20.74 31.26 -26.66
N GLU A 456 -20.05 32.06 -27.49
CA GLU A 456 -20.61 32.62 -28.72
C GLU A 456 -20.78 31.53 -29.79
N THR A 457 -21.84 31.65 -30.60
CA THR A 457 -21.94 30.91 -31.87
C THR A 457 -21.72 31.86 -33.03
N ALA A 458 -20.63 31.68 -33.78
CA ALA A 458 -20.29 32.49 -34.95
C ALA A 458 -20.42 31.65 -36.23
N THR A 459 -20.80 32.29 -37.33
CA THR A 459 -20.83 31.65 -38.66
C THR A 459 -19.92 32.41 -39.61
N VAL A 460 -19.03 31.70 -40.30
CA VAL A 460 -18.09 32.32 -41.25
C VAL A 460 -18.20 31.64 -42.60
N ASN A 461 -18.46 32.46 -43.62
CA ASN A 461 -18.36 32.06 -45.02
C ASN A 461 -16.94 32.42 -45.50
N VAL A 462 -16.10 31.42 -45.75
CA VAL A 462 -14.67 31.64 -46.02
C VAL A 462 -14.46 32.29 -47.41
N PHE A 463 -15.36 31.99 -48.36
CA PHE A 463 -15.49 32.65 -49.66
C PHE A 463 -16.97 32.74 -50.04
N ASN A 464 -17.35 33.81 -50.74
CA ASN A 464 -18.55 33.84 -51.58
C ASN A 464 -18.10 33.71 -53.03
#